data_AF-B8YM25-F1
#
_entry.id   AF-B8YM25-F1
#
_cell.length_a   1.000
_cell.length_b   1.000
_cell.length_c   1.000
_cell.angle_alpha   90.00
_cell.angle_beta   90.00
_cell.angle_gamma   90.00
#
_symmetry.space_group_name_H-M   'P 1'
#
loop_
_entity.id
_entity.type
_entity.pdbx_description
1 polymer ?
#
loop_
_entity_poly.entity_id
_entity_poly.type
_entity_poly.pdbx_seq_one_letter_code
_entity_poly.pdbx_strand_id
1 'polypeptide(L)'
;RSFVAASSFDNENREYVVVGGGNAAGYAARTFVEHGQANGKLCIVTKEPYAPYERPALTKAYLFPLDKKPARLPGFHTCVGAGGERQTPDWYKEQGIEMLYEDPVTGIDIEKQTLTTNSGKLL
;
A
#
# COMPACT_ATOMS: atom_id res chain seq x y z
N ARG A 1 12.70 29.97 16.58
CA ARG A 1 11.43 29.27 16.26
C ARG A 1 11.66 28.57 14.93
N SER A 2 12.01 27.29 14.96
CA SER A 2 12.31 26.52 13.75
C SER A 2 11.00 26.15 13.07
N PHE A 3 10.87 26.52 11.80
CA PHE A 3 9.79 26.06 10.96
C PHE A 3 10.12 24.62 10.54
N VAL A 4 9.39 23.65 11.07
CA VAL A 4 9.37 22.29 10.50
C VAL A 4 8.36 22.34 9.38
N ALA A 5 8.84 22.18 8.14
CA ALA A 5 7.97 22.00 6.99
C ALA A 5 7.15 20.73 7.22
N ALA A 6 5.82 20.87 7.25
CA ALA A 6 4.90 19.76 7.39
C ALA A 6 5.04 18.85 6.17
N SER A 7 5.79 17.76 6.32
CA SER A 7 5.72 16.57 5.48
C SER A 7 4.39 15.90 5.79
N SER A 8 3.38 16.21 5.01
CA SER A 8 2.11 15.49 5.05
C SER A 8 2.40 14.03 4.64
N PHE A 9 2.11 13.10 5.58
CA PHE A 9 2.13 11.63 5.47
C PHE A 9 3.35 10.84 5.99
N ASP A 10 4.23 11.38 6.83
CA ASP A 10 4.97 10.48 7.72
C ASP A 10 4.03 10.10 8.87
N ASN A 11 3.54 8.86 8.89
CA ASN A 11 2.75 8.40 10.02
C ASN A 11 3.66 8.40 11.27
N GLU A 12 3.41 9.31 12.21
CA GLU A 12 4.26 9.45 13.42
C GLU A 12 4.21 8.20 14.31
N ASN A 13 3.19 7.36 14.14
CA ASN A 13 3.01 6.11 14.87
C ASN A 13 2.88 4.93 13.89
N ARG A 14 4.00 4.33 13.46
CA ARG A 14 4.01 3.11 12.63
C ARG A 14 3.99 1.85 13.50
N GLU A 15 2.88 1.61 14.19
CA GLU A 15 2.71 0.40 15.02
C GLU A 15 2.77 -0.89 14.17
N TYR A 16 2.31 -0.81 12.92
CA TYR A 16 2.30 -1.93 11.98
C TYR A 16 2.96 -1.54 10.65
N VAL A 17 3.90 -2.36 10.17
CA VAL A 17 4.49 -2.21 8.85
C VAL A 17 4.29 -3.48 8.03
N VAL A 18 3.62 -3.34 6.88
CA VAL A 18 3.47 -4.41 5.88
C VAL A 18 4.54 -4.22 4.81
N VAL A 19 5.41 -5.23 4.66
CA VAL A 19 6.44 -5.25 3.62
C VAL A 19 5.92 -5.97 2.37
N GLY A 20 5.71 -5.19 1.32
CA GLY A 20 5.19 -5.59 0.01
C GLY A 20 3.76 -5.11 -0.25
N GLY A 21 3.51 -4.46 -1.39
CA GLY A 21 2.19 -3.95 -1.80
C GLY A 21 1.40 -4.90 -2.71
N GLY A 22 1.44 -6.20 -2.41
CA GLY A 22 0.77 -7.23 -3.21
C GLY A 22 -0.70 -7.44 -2.83
N ASN A 23 -1.32 -8.49 -3.37
CA ASN A 23 -2.73 -8.81 -3.11
C ASN A 23 -3.00 -8.98 -1.60
N ALA A 24 -2.14 -9.73 -0.89
CA ALA A 24 -2.25 -9.91 0.55
C ALA A 24 -2.23 -8.59 1.35
N ALA A 25 -1.46 -7.58 0.92
CA ALA A 25 -1.36 -6.31 1.62
C ALA A 25 -2.64 -5.47 1.51
N GLY A 26 -3.29 -5.47 0.35
CA GLY A 26 -4.59 -4.79 0.17
C GLY A 26 -5.70 -5.42 1.02
N TYR A 27 -5.74 -6.74 1.10
CA TYR A 27 -6.69 -7.46 1.95
C TYR A 27 -6.36 -7.30 3.44
N ALA A 28 -5.09 -7.30 3.83
CA ALA A 28 -4.68 -6.99 5.19
C ALA A 28 -5.11 -5.56 5.57
N ALA A 29 -4.82 -4.56 4.72
CA ALA A 29 -5.24 -3.18 4.91
C ALA A 29 -6.75 -3.05 5.11
N ARG A 30 -7.54 -3.78 4.32
CA ARG A 30 -9.00 -3.86 4.50
C ARG A 30 -9.36 -4.32 5.92
N THR A 31 -8.76 -5.42 6.38
CA THR A 31 -9.03 -5.97 7.71
C THR A 31 -8.57 -5.01 8.82
N PHE A 32 -7.42 -4.35 8.68
CA PHE A 32 -6.98 -3.31 9.63
C PHE A 32 -8.00 -2.16 9.73
N VAL A 33 -8.58 -1.74 8.61
CA VAL A 33 -9.64 -0.72 8.58
C VAL A 33 -10.92 -1.22 9.26
N GLU A 34 -11.38 -2.43 8.90
CA GLU A 34 -12.59 -3.05 9.48
C GLU A 34 -12.50 -3.19 11.01
N HIS A 35 -11.29 -3.36 11.55
CA HIS A 35 -11.03 -3.46 13.00
C HIS A 35 -10.56 -2.15 13.65
N GLY A 36 -10.53 -1.03 12.93
CA GLY A 36 -10.14 0.28 13.48
C GLY A 36 -8.67 0.39 13.88
N GLN A 37 -7.78 -0.42 13.30
CA GLN A 37 -6.34 -0.46 13.59
C GLN A 37 -5.47 0.17 12.49
N ALA A 38 -6.06 0.72 11.44
CA ALA A 38 -5.32 1.27 10.29
C ALA A 38 -4.86 2.73 10.50
N ASN A 39 -5.79 3.61 10.88
CA ASN A 39 -5.62 5.06 10.84
C ASN A 39 -4.47 5.55 11.72
N GLY A 40 -3.44 6.13 11.11
CA GLY A 40 -2.26 6.63 11.80
C GLY A 40 -1.47 5.53 12.51
N LYS A 41 -1.60 4.27 12.06
CA LYS A 41 -0.94 3.09 12.67
C LYS A 41 -0.27 2.17 11.64
N LEU A 42 -0.88 2.04 10.47
CA LEU A 42 -0.44 1.13 9.43
C LEU A 42 0.39 1.86 8.36
N CYS A 43 1.55 1.29 8.05
CA CYS A 43 2.38 1.64 6.90
C CYS A 43 2.52 0.43 5.97
N ILE A 44 2.44 0.66 4.66
CA ILE A 44 2.71 -0.37 3.65
C ILE A 44 3.86 0.11 2.76
N VAL A 45 4.92 -0.69 2.70
CA VAL A 45 6.10 -0.42 1.89
C VAL A 45 6.09 -1.32 0.67
N THR A 46 6.25 -0.76 -0.52
CA THR A 46 6.16 -1.54 -1.76
C THR A 46 7.20 -1.12 -2.78
N LYS A 47 7.69 -2.10 -3.53
CA LYS A 47 8.57 -1.88 -4.69
C LYS A 47 7.80 -1.34 -5.89
N GLU A 48 6.52 -1.68 -6.03
CA GLU A 48 5.72 -1.31 -7.20
C GLU A 48 5.22 0.15 -7.08
N PRO A 49 5.07 0.89 -8.21
CA PRO A 49 4.54 2.26 -8.21
C PRO A 49 3.01 2.33 -8.11
N TYR A 50 2.36 1.23 -7.72
CA TYR A 50 0.91 1.09 -7.72
C TYR A 50 0.41 0.62 -6.36
N ALA A 51 -0.76 1.13 -5.94
CA ALA A 51 -1.50 0.57 -4.82
C ALA A 51 -1.85 -0.91 -5.09
N PRO A 52 -2.02 -1.74 -4.03
CA PRO A 52 -2.39 -3.15 -4.17
C PRO A 52 -3.51 -3.41 -5.17
N TYR A 53 -3.35 -4.47 -5.96
CA TYR A 53 -4.28 -4.82 -7.05
C TYR A 53 -4.46 -6.32 -7.19
N GLU A 54 -5.56 -6.69 -7.86
CA GLU A 54 -5.91 -8.08 -8.14
C GLU A 54 -4.98 -8.65 -9.21
N ARG A 55 -3.83 -9.19 -8.76
CA ARG A 55 -2.80 -9.80 -9.62
C ARG A 55 -3.35 -10.79 -10.67
N PRO A 56 -4.41 -11.59 -10.39
CA PRO A 56 -5.00 -12.48 -11.41
C PRO A 56 -5.52 -11.78 -12.68
N ALA A 57 -5.75 -10.45 -12.66
CA ALA A 57 -6.16 -9.68 -13.83
C ALA A 57 -5.05 -9.58 -14.89
N LEU A 58 -3.78 -9.59 -14.47
CA LEU A 58 -2.61 -9.40 -15.34
C LEU A 58 -2.43 -10.50 -16.39
N THR A 59 -2.91 -11.71 -16.11
CA THR A 59 -2.86 -12.85 -17.05
C THR A 59 -4.21 -13.11 -17.73
N LYS A 60 -5.21 -12.23 -17.55
CA LYS A 60 -6.58 -12.39 -18.06
C LYS A 60 -7.03 -11.13 -18.81
N ALA A 61 -8.01 -10.41 -18.25
CA ALA A 61 -8.63 -9.26 -18.88
C ALA A 61 -7.64 -8.12 -19.19
N TYR A 62 -6.50 -8.05 -18.50
CA TYR A 62 -5.45 -7.07 -18.83
C TYR A 62 -4.86 -7.30 -20.23
N LEU A 63 -4.81 -8.56 -20.69
CA LEU A 63 -4.25 -8.98 -21.98
C LEU A 63 -5.28 -8.97 -23.12
N PHE A 64 -6.52 -8.55 -22.86
CA PHE A 64 -7.51 -8.45 -23.91
C PHE A 64 -7.08 -7.45 -25.00
N PRO A 65 -7.46 -7.69 -26.27
CA PRO A 65 -7.34 -6.70 -27.33
C PRO A 65 -7.98 -5.35 -26.95
N LEU A 66 -7.47 -4.25 -27.48
CA LEU A 66 -7.93 -2.89 -27.13
C LEU A 66 -9.42 -2.67 -27.43
N ASP A 67 -9.93 -3.29 -28.50
CA ASP A 67 -11.35 -3.29 -28.88
C ASP A 67 -12.24 -4.10 -27.92
N LYS A 68 -11.65 -4.93 -27.06
CA LYS A 68 -12.33 -5.73 -26.03
C LYS A 68 -12.22 -5.16 -24.61
N LYS A 69 -11.93 -3.86 -24.49
CA LYS A 69 -11.89 -3.09 -23.22
C LYS A 69 -11.06 -3.81 -22.14
N PRO A 70 -9.72 -3.88 -22.31
CA PRO A 70 -8.88 -4.60 -21.37
C PRO A 70 -8.90 -3.96 -19.99
N ALA A 71 -8.73 -4.77 -18.94
CA ALA A 71 -8.68 -4.28 -17.58
C ALA A 71 -7.46 -3.37 -17.40
N ARG A 72 -7.66 -2.20 -16.78
CA ARG A 72 -6.61 -1.23 -16.44
C ARG A 72 -6.82 -0.75 -15.01
N LEU A 73 -5.74 -0.38 -14.34
CA LEU A 73 -5.86 0.38 -13.10
C LEU A 73 -6.51 1.74 -13.42
N PRO A 74 -7.35 2.28 -12.52
CA PRO A 74 -7.62 1.81 -11.16
C PRO A 74 -8.68 0.68 -11.06
N GLY A 75 -9.21 0.17 -12.18
CA GLY A 75 -10.39 -0.69 -12.22
C GLY A 75 -10.31 -1.99 -11.42
N PHE A 76 -9.11 -2.55 -11.23
CA PHE A 76 -8.87 -3.81 -10.53
C PHE A 76 -7.94 -3.69 -9.31
N HIS A 77 -7.88 -2.51 -8.66
CA HIS A 77 -7.30 -2.44 -7.32
C HIS A 77 -8.05 -3.38 -6.36
N THR A 78 -7.35 -3.94 -5.37
CA THR A 78 -7.99 -4.74 -4.32
C THR A 78 -9.07 -3.90 -3.62
N CYS A 79 -10.16 -4.45 -3.10
CA CYS A 79 -10.49 -5.88 -2.99
C CYS A 79 -11.65 -6.29 -3.93
N VAL A 80 -11.76 -5.65 -5.10
CA VAL A 80 -12.91 -5.86 -6.01
C VAL A 80 -13.02 -7.32 -6.50
N GLY A 81 -11.93 -8.09 -6.49
CA GLY A 81 -11.93 -9.50 -6.88
C GLY A 81 -12.75 -10.40 -5.96
N ALA A 82 -12.95 -9.99 -4.70
CA ALA A 82 -13.79 -10.66 -3.71
C ALA A 82 -15.10 -9.89 -3.42
N GLY A 83 -15.48 -8.94 -4.28
CA GLY A 83 -16.66 -8.10 -4.09
C GLY A 83 -16.53 -7.00 -3.01
N GLY A 84 -15.31 -6.71 -2.56
CA GLY A 84 -15.04 -5.60 -1.64
C GLY A 84 -14.96 -4.24 -2.34
N GLU A 85 -14.81 -3.19 -1.53
CA GLU A 85 -14.51 -1.84 -2.01
C GLU A 85 -13.18 -1.80 -2.78
N ARG A 86 -13.10 -0.90 -3.76
CA ARG A 86 -11.87 -0.60 -4.50
C ARG A 86 -10.99 0.36 -3.71
N GLN A 87 -9.79 -0.09 -3.36
CA GLN A 87 -8.78 0.64 -2.60
C GLN A 87 -7.83 1.37 -3.55
N THR A 88 -8.23 2.54 -4.03
CA THR A 88 -7.35 3.43 -4.81
C THR A 88 -6.26 4.05 -3.92
N PRO A 89 -5.23 4.71 -4.47
CA PRO A 89 -4.27 5.46 -3.66
C PRO A 89 -4.92 6.45 -2.67
N ASP A 90 -6.00 7.13 -3.10
CA ASP A 90 -6.75 8.05 -2.24
C ASP A 90 -7.44 7.33 -1.07
N TRP A 91 -7.94 6.10 -1.28
CA TRP A 91 -8.53 5.31 -0.21
C TRP A 91 -7.53 5.06 0.92
N TYR A 92 -6.28 4.69 0.63
CA TYR A 92 -5.27 4.49 1.69
C TYR A 92 -5.03 5.76 2.50
N LYS A 93 -4.95 6.91 1.81
CA LYS A 93 -4.80 8.22 2.45
C LYS A 93 -6.00 8.59 3.33
N GLU A 94 -7.23 8.35 2.85
CA GLU A 94 -8.47 8.59 3.61
C GLU A 94 -8.58 7.68 4.84
N GLN A 95 -8.09 6.44 4.74
CA GLN A 95 -8.04 5.49 5.86
C GLN A 95 -6.86 5.73 6.82
N GLY A 96 -6.04 6.76 6.57
CA GLY A 96 -4.87 7.09 7.39
C GLY A 96 -3.76 6.04 7.31
N ILE A 97 -3.68 5.30 6.22
CA ILE A 97 -2.62 4.31 5.93
C ILE A 97 -1.53 5.00 5.13
N GLU A 98 -0.29 4.93 5.62
CA GLU A 98 0.86 5.42 4.88
C GLU A 98 1.27 4.41 3.80
N MET A 99 1.52 4.92 2.59
CA MET A 99 2.01 4.13 1.48
C MET A 99 3.38 4.63 1.05
N LEU A 100 4.41 3.79 1.16
CA LEU A 100 5.74 4.04 0.63
C LEU A 100 5.92 3.26 -0.67
N TYR A 101 5.79 3.95 -1.81
CA TYR A 101 5.93 3.38 -3.14
C TYR A 101 7.37 3.44 -3.64
N GLU A 102 7.74 2.50 -4.52
CA GLU A 102 9.04 2.42 -5.19
C GLU A 102 10.25 2.42 -4.24
N ASP A 103 10.04 2.06 -2.97
CA ASP A 103 11.06 2.09 -1.93
C ASP A 103 11.17 0.73 -1.22
N PRO A 104 11.69 -0.31 -1.91
CA PRO A 104 11.75 -1.64 -1.34
C PRO A 104 12.57 -1.69 -0.05
N VAL A 105 12.13 -2.49 0.91
CA VAL A 105 12.91 -2.83 2.10
C VAL A 105 14.14 -3.64 1.71
N THR A 106 15.32 -3.22 2.18
CA THR A 106 16.62 -3.84 1.90
C THR A 106 17.24 -4.50 3.14
N GLY A 107 16.80 -4.15 4.34
CA GLY A 107 17.30 -4.71 5.59
C GLY A 107 16.26 -4.72 6.70
N ILE A 108 16.47 -5.61 7.68
CA ILE A 108 15.68 -5.72 8.90
C ILE A 108 16.63 -5.94 10.09
N ASP A 109 16.44 -5.14 11.13
CA ASP A 109 17.06 -5.32 12.45
C ASP A 109 15.95 -5.68 13.44
N ILE A 110 15.89 -6.95 13.85
CA ILE A 110 14.81 -7.47 14.71
C ILE A 110 14.99 -7.01 16.16
N GLU A 111 16.24 -6.87 16.63
CA GLU A 111 16.52 -6.43 18.00
C GLU A 111 16.07 -4.98 18.20
N LYS A 112 16.30 -4.13 17.18
CA LYS A 112 15.85 -2.73 17.18
C LYS A 112 14.44 -2.53 16.63
N GLN A 113 13.82 -3.59 16.11
CA GLN A 113 12.53 -3.54 15.40
C GLN A 113 12.51 -2.47 14.30
N THR A 114 13.58 -2.40 13.50
CA THR A 114 13.78 -1.36 12.48
C THR A 114 13.91 -1.98 11.09
N LEU A 115 13.25 -1.38 10.10
CA LEU A 115 13.42 -1.71 8.68
C LEU A 115 14.24 -0.62 7.99
N THR A 116 15.09 -1.02 7.05
CA THR A 116 15.82 -0.09 6.18
C THR A 116 15.28 -0.20 4.76
N THR A 117 14.91 0.92 4.16
CA THR A 117 14.48 0.98 2.75
C THR A 117 15.65 1.30 1.81
N ASN A 118 15.43 1.14 0.50
CA ASN A 118 16.43 1.44 -0.51
C ASN A 118 16.81 2.93 -0.57
N SER A 119 15.88 3.83 -0.25
CA SER A 119 16.15 5.27 -0.12
C SER A 119 16.92 5.63 1.15
N GLY A 120 17.13 4.66 2.05
CA GLY A 120 17.79 4.85 3.33
C GLY A 120 16.85 5.30 4.45
N LYS A 121 15.52 5.31 4.24
CA LYS A 121 14.58 5.53 5.34
C LYS A 121 14.68 4.39 6.35
N LEU A 122 14.55 4.75 7.63
CA LEU A 122 14.39 3.83 8.73
C LEU A 122 12.92 3.86 9.17
N LEU A 123 12.28 2.69 9.22
CA LEU A 123 10.88 2.52 9.64
C LEU A 123 10.82 1.73 10.93
#